data_AF-H6QCK0-F1
#
_entry.id   AF-H6QCK0-F1
#
_cell.length_a   1.000
_cell.length_b   1.000
_cell.length_c   1.000
_cell.angle_alpha   90.00
_cell.angle_beta   90.00
_cell.angle_gamma   90.00
#
_symmetry.space_group_name_H-M   'P 1'
#
loop_
_entity.id
_entity.type
_entity.pdbx_description
1 polymer ?
#
loop_
_entity_poly.entity_id
_entity_poly.type
_entity_poly.pdbx_seq_one_letter_code
_entity_poly.pdbx_strand_id
1 'polypeptide(L)'
;MFYADRGAIRQEIASLVAVFHPGVRYIKWVVEYNVTLEELIEREKEAREIRAREADWEFIKSQPPRLRIALEFYVETGDLYVAAKIAGITVEEFNELRIKARIPHVN
;
A
#
# COMPACT_ATOMS: atom_id res chain seq x y z
N MET A 1 -22.82 6.10 -20.56
CA MET A 1 -23.82 5.96 -19.48
C MET A 1 -24.37 4.53 -19.52
N PHE A 2 -23.73 3.61 -18.80
CA PHE A 2 -24.25 2.27 -18.50
C PHE A 2 -23.67 1.87 -17.14
N TYR A 3 -24.19 2.49 -16.08
CA TYR A 3 -24.05 1.92 -14.75
C TYR A 3 -25.22 0.97 -14.59
N ALA A 4 -24.99 -0.32 -14.81
CA ALA A 4 -25.90 -1.33 -14.29
C ALA A 4 -26.01 -1.11 -12.77
N ASP A 5 -27.24 -1.13 -12.25
CA ASP A 5 -27.52 -0.98 -10.83
C ASP A 5 -26.66 -1.99 -10.05
N ARG A 6 -25.67 -1.47 -9.31
CA ARG A 6 -24.67 -2.27 -8.59
C ARG A 6 -25.32 -3.13 -7.50
N GLY A 7 -26.55 -2.83 -7.10
CA GLY A 7 -27.35 -3.70 -6.22
C GLY A 7 -27.77 -5.01 -6.90
N ALA A 8 -28.09 -4.97 -8.19
CA ALA A 8 -28.53 -6.13 -8.95
C ALA A 8 -27.38 -7.12 -9.20
N ILE A 9 -26.21 -6.63 -9.61
CA ILE A 9 -25.00 -7.47 -9.81
C ILE A 9 -24.57 -8.15 -8.50
N ARG A 10 -24.75 -7.47 -7.36
CA ARG A 10 -24.43 -8.00 -6.02
C ARG A 10 -25.35 -9.15 -5.61
N GLN A 11 -26.66 -9.03 -5.85
CA GLN A 11 -27.61 -10.12 -5.59
C GLN A 11 -27.29 -11.32 -6.47
N GLU A 12 -26.92 -11.09 -7.72
CA GLU A 12 -26.58 -12.15 -8.66
C GLU A 12 -25.30 -12.91 -8.26
N ILE A 13 -24.20 -12.20 -7.94
CA ILE A 13 -22.95 -12.82 -7.48
C ILE A 13 -23.13 -13.53 -6.15
N ALA A 14 -23.84 -12.93 -5.19
CA ALA A 14 -24.13 -13.57 -3.90
C ALA A 14 -24.95 -14.86 -4.07
N SER A 15 -25.92 -14.85 -4.99
CA SER A 15 -26.74 -16.01 -5.31
C SER A 15 -25.92 -17.10 -6.00
N LEU A 16 -25.05 -16.74 -6.96
CA LEU A 16 -24.11 -17.68 -7.59
C LEU A 16 -23.17 -18.32 -6.56
N VAL A 17 -22.51 -17.54 -5.72
CA VAL A 17 -21.56 -18.06 -4.72
C VAL A 17 -22.26 -18.99 -3.70
N ALA A 18 -23.50 -18.67 -3.31
CA ALA A 18 -24.31 -19.52 -2.44
C ALA A 18 -24.67 -20.87 -3.07
N VAL A 19 -24.86 -20.92 -4.40
CA VAL A 19 -25.18 -22.15 -5.15
C VAL A 19 -23.96 -23.05 -5.30
N PHE A 20 -22.79 -22.49 -5.61
CA PHE A 20 -21.60 -23.29 -5.92
C PHE A 20 -20.81 -23.76 -4.69
N HIS A 21 -20.99 -23.12 -3.53
CA HIS A 21 -20.20 -23.43 -2.32
C HIS A 21 -21.04 -23.43 -1.03
N PRO A 22 -21.99 -24.38 -0.86
CA PRO A 22 -22.83 -24.47 0.33
C PRO A 22 -22.00 -24.94 1.53
N GLY A 23 -21.56 -23.99 2.36
CA GLY A 23 -20.81 -24.25 3.61
C GLY A 23 -19.54 -23.42 3.78
N VAL A 24 -19.16 -22.64 2.77
CA VAL A 24 -17.97 -21.80 2.87
C VAL A 24 -18.33 -20.52 3.63
N ARG A 25 -17.74 -20.34 4.82
CA ARG A 25 -17.80 -19.14 5.67
C ARG A 25 -17.13 -17.89 5.05
N TYR A 26 -17.00 -17.83 3.72
CA TYR A 26 -16.36 -16.74 2.97
C TYR A 26 -17.32 -15.64 2.52
N ILE A 27 -18.64 -15.84 2.64
CA ILE A 27 -19.65 -14.87 2.18
C ILE A 27 -19.46 -13.50 2.85
N LYS A 28 -18.93 -13.46 4.07
CA LYS A 28 -18.62 -12.20 4.76
C LYS A 28 -17.51 -11.40 4.07
N TRP A 29 -16.44 -12.05 3.58
CA TRP A 29 -15.27 -11.36 3.03
C TRP A 29 -15.48 -10.74 1.65
N VAL A 30 -16.23 -11.42 0.77
CA VAL A 30 -16.47 -10.95 -0.61
C VAL A 30 -17.41 -9.73 -0.64
N VAL A 31 -18.25 -9.57 0.38
CA VAL A 31 -19.24 -8.48 0.47
C VAL A 31 -18.69 -7.25 1.20
N GLU A 32 -17.71 -7.43 2.09
CA GLU A 32 -17.28 -6.41 3.07
C GLU A 32 -16.12 -5.51 2.57
N TYR A 33 -15.42 -5.86 1.50
CA TYR A 33 -14.37 -5.02 0.88
C TYR A 33 -14.87 -4.29 -0.38
N ASN A 34 -15.58 -3.17 -0.21
CA ASN A 34 -15.86 -2.21 -1.29
C ASN A 34 -14.90 -1.01 -1.19
N VAL A 35 -13.61 -1.21 -1.46
CA VAL A 35 -12.69 -0.07 -1.66
C VAL A 35 -12.70 0.28 -3.15
N THR A 36 -13.01 1.53 -3.47
CA THR A 36 -12.97 2.06 -4.84
C THR A 36 -11.55 2.34 -5.29
N LEU A 37 -11.32 2.43 -6.61
CA LEU A 37 -10.00 2.78 -7.13
C LEU A 37 -9.60 4.20 -6.69
N GLU A 38 -10.56 5.12 -6.65
CA GLU A 38 -10.37 6.50 -6.21
C GLU A 38 -9.92 6.56 -4.73
N GLU A 39 -10.55 5.79 -3.85
CA GLU A 39 -10.16 5.69 -2.44
C GLU A 39 -8.74 5.11 -2.28
N LEU A 40 -8.37 4.11 -3.08
CA LEU A 40 -7.00 3.56 -3.04
C LEU A 40 -5.97 4.62 -3.47
N ILE A 41 -6.27 5.37 -4.53
CA ILE A 41 -5.38 6.43 -5.02
C ILE A 41 -5.20 7.53 -3.97
N GLU A 42 -6.28 7.97 -3.31
CA GLU A 42 -6.16 9.02 -2.29
C GLU A 42 -5.38 8.52 -1.06
N ARG A 43 -5.60 7.28 -0.62
CA ARG A 43 -4.84 6.69 0.50
C ARG A 43 -3.35 6.60 0.19
N GLU A 44 -2.97 6.16 -1.01
CA GLU A 44 -1.57 6.11 -1.43
C GLU A 44 -0.93 7.49 -1.49
N LYS A 45 -1.68 8.49 -1.95
CA LYS A 45 -1.24 9.88 -1.97
C LYS A 45 -1.04 10.43 -0.56
N GLU A 46 -2.00 10.24 0.34
CA GLU A 46 -1.89 10.63 1.76
C GLU A 46 -0.69 9.95 2.43
N ALA A 47 -0.52 8.64 2.21
CA ALA A 47 0.60 7.88 2.74
C ALA A 47 1.96 8.43 2.27
N ARG A 48 2.07 8.81 0.99
CA ARG A 48 3.26 9.46 0.43
C ARG A 48 3.51 10.84 1.05
N GLU A 49 2.47 11.67 1.17
CA GLU A 49 2.59 12.99 1.77
C GLU A 49 3.06 12.92 3.23
N ILE A 50 2.52 11.96 4.00
CA ILE A 50 2.96 11.70 5.38
C ILE A 50 4.44 11.30 5.38
N ARG A 51 4.85 10.34 4.54
CA ARG A 51 6.26 9.93 4.47
C ARG A 51 7.19 11.10 4.12
N ALA A 52 6.81 11.92 3.15
CA ALA A 52 7.59 13.06 2.72
C ALA A 52 7.68 14.18 3.78
N ARG A 53 6.59 14.43 4.50
CA ARG A 53 6.54 15.49 5.53
C ARG A 53 7.35 15.13 6.78
N GLU A 54 7.27 13.87 7.23
CA GLU A 54 7.92 13.43 8.46
C GLU A 54 9.41 13.05 8.26
N ALA A 55 9.80 12.77 7.02
CA ALA A 55 11.18 12.38 6.69
C ALA A 55 12.22 13.43 7.09
N ASP A 56 13.31 12.96 7.67
CA ASP A 56 14.52 13.74 7.90
C ASP A 56 15.31 13.88 6.58
N TRP A 57 14.95 14.89 5.80
CA TRP A 57 15.59 15.15 4.50
C TRP A 57 17.07 15.52 4.61
N GLU A 58 17.53 16.09 5.73
CA GLU A 58 18.96 16.37 5.94
C GLU A 58 19.72 15.05 6.11
N PHE A 59 19.20 14.13 6.93
CA PHE A 59 19.75 12.80 7.07
C PHE A 59 19.77 12.06 5.72
N ILE A 60 18.65 12.04 4.98
CA ILE A 60 18.54 11.39 3.67
C ILE A 60 19.58 11.95 2.68
N LYS A 61 19.71 13.28 2.59
CA LYS A 61 20.65 13.93 1.67
C LYS A 61 22.11 13.70 2.04
N SER A 62 22.41 13.47 3.32
CA SER A 62 23.75 13.15 3.81
C SER A 62 24.20 11.70 3.51
N GLN A 63 23.26 10.81 3.15
CA GLN A 63 23.59 9.42 2.88
C GLN A 63 24.41 9.24 1.58
N PRO A 64 25.21 8.17 1.47
CA PRO A 64 25.82 7.75 0.22
C PRO A 64 24.78 7.65 -0.92
N PRO A 65 25.15 7.95 -2.17
CA PRO A 65 24.19 8.08 -3.27
C PRO A 65 23.21 6.92 -3.41
N ARG A 66 23.68 5.68 -3.21
CA ARG A 66 22.83 4.47 -3.31
C ARG A 66 21.79 4.38 -2.20
N LEU A 67 22.16 4.71 -0.96
CA LEU A 67 21.25 4.71 0.18
C LEU A 67 20.26 5.89 0.09
N ARG A 68 20.73 7.05 -0.36
CA ARG A 68 19.85 8.21 -0.61
C ARG A 68 18.76 7.88 -1.63
N ILE A 69 19.12 7.32 -2.78
CA ILE A 69 18.16 6.93 -3.83
C ILE A 69 17.15 5.90 -3.28
N ALA A 70 17.60 4.93 -2.48
CA ALA A 70 16.70 3.95 -1.88
C ALA A 70 15.71 4.57 -0.88
N LEU A 71 16.17 5.53 -0.06
CA LEU A 71 15.31 6.26 0.88
C LEU A 71 14.31 7.16 0.14
N GLU A 72 14.74 7.90 -0.88
CA GLU A 72 13.86 8.71 -1.72
C GLU A 72 12.79 7.85 -2.41
N PHE A 73 13.19 6.68 -2.94
CA PHE A 73 12.25 5.71 -3.49
C PHE A 73 11.25 5.24 -2.43
N TYR A 74 11.70 4.94 -1.22
CA TYR A 74 10.84 4.53 -0.12
C TYR A 74 9.86 5.63 0.31
N VAL A 75 10.25 6.91 0.24
CA VAL A 75 9.36 8.06 0.49
C VAL A 75 8.28 8.19 -0.60
N GLU A 76 8.55 7.79 -1.83
CA GLU A 76 7.59 7.84 -2.93
C GLU A 76 6.61 6.65 -2.89
N THR A 77 7.12 5.43 -2.71
CA THR A 77 6.36 4.18 -2.95
C THR A 77 5.96 3.40 -1.71
N GLY A 78 6.72 3.48 -0.63
CA GLY A 78 6.46 2.74 0.62
C GLY A 78 6.90 1.28 0.52
N ASP A 79 7.47 0.88 -0.61
CA ASP A 79 7.92 -0.49 -0.86
C ASP A 79 9.28 -0.72 -0.21
N LEU A 80 9.24 -1.34 0.96
CA LEU A 80 10.41 -1.63 1.78
C LEU A 80 11.35 -2.63 1.10
N TYR A 81 10.80 -3.61 0.38
CA TYR A 81 11.58 -4.69 -0.24
C TYR A 81 12.39 -4.16 -1.43
N VAL A 82 11.74 -3.42 -2.32
CA VAL A 82 12.41 -2.82 -3.48
C VAL A 82 13.43 -1.78 -3.03
N ALA A 83 13.11 -0.98 -2.01
CA ALA A 83 14.05 -0.01 -1.45
C ALA A 83 15.30 -0.69 -0.88
N ALA A 84 15.15 -1.76 -0.09
CA ALA A 84 16.27 -2.54 0.43
C ALA A 84 17.14 -3.12 -0.70
N LYS A 85 16.51 -3.63 -1.77
CA LYS A 85 17.21 -4.13 -2.95
C LYS A 85 18.00 -3.05 -3.68
N ILE A 86 17.43 -1.84 -3.83
CA ILE A 86 18.14 -0.67 -4.38
C ILE A 86 19.34 -0.32 -3.51
N ALA A 87 19.16 -0.29 -2.19
CA ALA A 87 20.22 -0.02 -1.22
C ALA A 87 21.33 -1.08 -1.22
N GLY A 88 21.01 -2.33 -1.59
CA GLY A 88 21.94 -3.45 -1.57
C GLY A 88 22.18 -4.01 -0.17
N ILE A 89 21.18 -3.88 0.71
CA ILE A 89 21.19 -4.35 2.09
C ILE A 89 19.94 -5.20 2.36
N THR A 90 19.87 -5.85 3.51
CA THR A 90 18.69 -6.63 3.91
C THR A 90 17.48 -5.73 4.19
N VAL A 91 16.28 -6.31 4.20
CA VAL A 91 15.04 -5.58 4.50
C VAL A 91 15.07 -5.05 5.94
N GLU A 92 15.63 -5.83 6.86
CA GLU A 92 15.82 -5.47 8.26
C GLU A 92 16.76 -4.27 8.42
N GLU A 93 17.93 -4.28 7.77
CA GLU A 93 18.88 -3.16 7.79
C GLU A 93 18.26 -1.90 7.16
N PHE A 94 17.51 -2.05 6.07
CA PHE A 94 16.81 -0.92 5.47
C PHE A 94 15.67 -0.40 6.36
N ASN A 95 14.98 -1.28 7.08
CA ASN A 95 13.96 -0.89 8.05
C ASN A 95 14.57 -0.04 9.18
N GLU A 96 15.74 -0.40 9.68
CA GLU A 96 16.49 0.42 10.64
C GLU A 96 16.91 1.77 10.03
N LEU A 97 17.37 1.76 8.78
CA LEU A 97 17.78 2.97 8.08
C LEU A 97 16.62 3.95 7.90
N ARG A 98 15.42 3.49 7.52
CA ARG A 98 14.25 4.37 7.39
C ARG A 98 13.81 4.96 8.75
N ILE A 99 14.00 4.22 9.84
CA ILE A 99 13.70 4.70 11.20
C ILE A 99 14.66 5.82 11.57
N LYS A 100 15.96 5.68 11.27
CA LYS A 100 16.96 6.75 11.43
C LYS A 100 16.61 7.97 10.58
N ALA A 101 16.10 7.75 9.36
CA ALA A 101 15.60 8.80 8.48
C ALA A 101 14.21 9.34 8.86
N ARG A 102 13.61 8.89 9.98
CA ARG A 102 12.28 9.29 10.47
C ARG A 102 11.14 9.06 9.47
N ILE A 103 11.29 8.14 8.52
CA ILE A 103 10.24 7.83 7.54
C ILE A 103 9.24 6.84 8.16
N PRO A 104 7.98 7.23 8.41
CA PRO A 104 6.96 6.35 8.98
C PRO A 104 6.58 5.22 8.01
N HIS A 105 6.11 4.09 8.55
CA HIS A 105 5.53 3.00 7.76
C HIS A 105 4.02 3.14 7.76
N VAL A 106 3.47 3.59 6.64
CA VAL A 106 2.04 3.86 6.44
C VAL A 106 1.62 3.30 5.09
N ASN A 107 0.54 2.50 5.11
CA ASN A 107 -0.13 1.87 3.96
C ASN A 107 -1.63 2.16 4.04
#